data_AF-A0A1F7MZ61-F1
#
_entry.id   AF-A0A1F7MZ61-F1
#
_cell.length_a   1.000
_cell.length_b   1.000
_cell.length_c   1.000
_cell.angle_alpha   90.00
_cell.angle_beta   90.00
_cell.angle_gamma   90.00
#
_symmetry.space_group_name_H-M   'P 1'
#
loop_
_entity.id
_entity.type
_entity.pdbx_description
1 polymer ?
#
loop_
_entity_poly.entity_id
_entity_poly.type
_entity_poly.pdbx_seq_one_letter_code
_entity_poly.pdbx_strand_id
1 'polypeptide(L)'
;VLEVSRLYETEPWERAPGQIGNRAGWFLNCVVAVETGLAPAALLSATQEIEAALGRVRTGAPQEAGRYEPRALDIDILLYGEEVISASDDLHIPHLLMHERGFVLRPLADLAPDLEHPVLYQTVRELLEGLEDDHQVVPADLSSAWW
;
A
#
# COMPACT_ATOMS: atom_id res chain seq x y z
N VAL A 1 4.65 -11.79 11.19
CA VAL A 1 3.37 -11.07 10.97
C VAL A 1 2.70 -10.94 12.31
N LEU A 2 2.32 -9.72 12.68
CA LEU A 2 1.59 -9.46 13.92
C LEU A 2 0.08 -9.44 13.64
N GLU A 3 -0.32 -8.63 12.66
CA GLU A 3 -1.71 -8.44 12.28
C GLU A 3 -1.81 -8.16 10.77
N VAL A 4 -2.99 -8.43 10.20
CA VAL A 4 -3.32 -8.16 8.80
C VAL A 4 -4.72 -7.55 8.74
N SER A 5 -4.89 -6.51 7.94
CA SER A 5 -6.17 -5.82 7.79
C SER A 5 -7.22 -6.70 7.12
N ARG A 6 -8.44 -6.17 7.01
CA ARG A 6 -9.39 -6.70 6.02
C ARG A 6 -8.81 -6.55 4.61
N LEU A 7 -9.25 -7.41 3.71
CA LEU A 7 -8.99 -7.25 2.29
C LEU A 7 -10.00 -6.28 1.69
N TYR A 8 -9.55 -5.38 0.83
CA TYR A 8 -10.36 -4.40 0.14
C TYR A 8 -10.26 -4.59 -1.37
N GLU A 9 -11.39 -4.45 -2.07
CA GLU A 9 -11.43 -4.29 -3.52
C GLU A 9 -11.46 -2.79 -3.85
N THR A 10 -10.63 -2.34 -4.79
CA THR A 10 -10.51 -0.92 -5.12
C THR A 10 -10.42 -0.64 -6.60
N GLU A 11 -10.95 0.51 -7.03
CA GLU A 11 -10.67 1.02 -8.37
C GLU A 11 -9.15 1.21 -8.57
N PRO A 12 -8.64 1.03 -9.80
CA PRO A 12 -7.30 1.44 -10.18
C PRO A 12 -7.09 2.94 -9.94
N TRP A 13 -6.19 3.28 -9.03
CA TRP A 13 -5.94 4.66 -8.63
C TRP A 13 -5.28 5.50 -9.75
N GLU A 14 -4.67 4.84 -10.73
CA GLU A 14 -4.09 5.49 -11.91
C GLU A 14 -5.13 5.89 -12.98
N ARG A 15 -6.41 5.56 -12.78
CA ARG A 15 -7.53 5.96 -13.65
C ARG A 15 -8.36 7.03 -12.94
N ALA A 16 -9.19 7.76 -13.68
CA ALA A 16 -10.11 8.66 -12.99
C ALA A 16 -11.17 7.82 -12.25
N PRO A 17 -11.61 8.24 -11.05
CA PRO A 17 -12.67 7.57 -10.30
C PRO A 17 -13.91 7.28 -11.14
N GLY A 18 -14.52 6.12 -10.96
CA GLY A 18 -15.74 5.71 -11.67
C GLY A 18 -15.56 5.35 -13.15
N GLN A 19 -14.34 5.32 -13.69
CA GLN A 19 -14.11 4.95 -15.10
C GLN A 19 -14.25 3.44 -15.37
N ILE A 20 -14.08 2.58 -14.36
CA ILE A 20 -14.22 1.13 -14.55
C ILE A 20 -15.61 0.70 -14.07
N GLY A 21 -16.51 0.51 -15.03
CA GLY A 21 -17.92 0.17 -14.77
C GLY A 21 -18.17 -1.23 -14.19
N ASN A 22 -17.14 -2.04 -13.93
CA ASN A 22 -17.26 -3.33 -13.25
C ASN A 22 -16.04 -3.61 -12.35
N ARG A 23 -16.21 -4.50 -11.37
CA ARG A 23 -15.15 -4.84 -10.41
C ARG A 23 -14.11 -5.83 -10.92
N ALA A 24 -14.25 -6.38 -12.12
CA ALA A 24 -13.34 -7.41 -12.62
C ALA A 24 -11.92 -6.90 -12.90
N GLY A 25 -11.74 -5.57 -12.99
CA GLY A 25 -10.43 -4.92 -13.12
C GLY A 25 -9.99 -4.18 -11.86
N TRP A 26 -10.63 -4.41 -10.71
CA TRP A 26 -10.27 -3.79 -9.44
C TRP A 26 -9.10 -4.53 -8.78
N PHE A 27 -8.34 -3.80 -7.96
CA PHE A 27 -7.22 -4.35 -7.20
C PHE A 27 -7.67 -4.87 -5.83
N LEU A 28 -6.95 -5.87 -5.33
CA LEU A 28 -7.05 -6.30 -3.95
C LEU A 28 -5.96 -5.63 -3.13
N ASN A 29 -6.34 -4.98 -2.02
CA ASN A 29 -5.43 -4.24 -1.16
C ASN A 29 -5.61 -4.67 0.30
N CYS A 30 -4.49 -4.79 1.02
CA CYS A 30 -4.44 -5.00 2.46
C CYS A 30 -3.19 -4.36 3.04
N VAL A 31 -3.18 -4.18 4.36
CA VAL A 31 -2.03 -3.72 5.14
C VAL A 31 -1.64 -4.84 6.09
N VAL A 32 -0.33 -5.05 6.24
CA VAL A 32 0.25 -6.05 7.15
C VAL A 32 1.15 -5.35 8.16
N ALA A 33 0.94 -5.61 9.45
CA ALA A 33 1.86 -5.22 10.50
C ALA A 33 2.90 -6.33 10.71
N VAL A 34 4.19 -5.97 10.64
CA VAL A 34 5.31 -6.91 10.76
C VAL A 34 6.31 -6.42 11.79
N GLU A 35 6.67 -7.29 12.73
CA GLU A 35 7.88 -7.13 13.53
C GLU A 35 9.07 -7.74 12.78
N THR A 36 10.15 -6.99 12.64
CA THR A 36 11.34 -7.43 11.91
C THR A 36 12.62 -6.87 12.54
N GLY A 37 13.70 -7.64 12.45
CA GLY A 37 15.06 -7.18 12.77
C GLY A 37 15.85 -6.72 11.54
N LEU A 38 15.25 -6.74 10.35
CA LEU A 38 15.90 -6.31 9.11
C LEU A 38 15.94 -4.78 9.03
N ALA A 39 17.10 -4.20 8.72
CA ALA A 39 17.18 -2.78 8.39
C ALA A 39 16.28 -2.43 7.18
N PRO A 40 15.80 -1.18 7.05
CA PRO A 40 14.87 -0.77 6.00
C PRO A 40 15.27 -1.17 4.56
N ALA A 41 16.55 -1.01 4.20
CA ALA A 41 17.05 -1.41 2.88
C ALA A 41 17.05 -2.94 2.67
N ALA A 42 17.30 -3.71 3.73
CA ALA A 42 17.23 -5.17 3.69
C ALA A 42 15.77 -5.65 3.63
N LEU A 43 14.85 -4.96 4.32
CA LEU A 43 13.42 -5.21 4.21
C LEU A 43 12.92 -4.95 2.79
N LEU A 44 13.30 -3.81 2.18
CA LEU A 44 12.97 -3.51 0.79
C LEU A 44 13.48 -4.58 -0.17
N SER A 45 14.71 -5.06 0.06
CA SER A 45 15.29 -6.13 -0.77
C SER A 45 14.47 -7.42 -0.64
N ALA A 46 14.06 -7.77 0.58
CA ALA A 46 13.23 -8.95 0.83
C ALA A 46 11.83 -8.84 0.20
N THR A 47 11.19 -7.66 0.24
CA THR A 47 9.87 -7.48 -0.41
C THR A 47 9.99 -7.60 -1.93
N GLN A 48 11.03 -7.01 -2.54
CA GLN A 48 11.29 -7.14 -3.97
C GLN A 48 11.57 -8.59 -4.41
N GLU A 49 12.25 -9.38 -3.58
CA GLU A 49 12.47 -10.81 -3.84
C GLU A 49 11.16 -11.60 -3.86
N ILE A 50 10.23 -11.30 -2.94
CA ILE A 50 8.90 -11.93 -2.90
C ILE A 50 8.11 -11.61 -4.17
N GLU A 51 8.08 -10.34 -4.57
CA GLU A 51 7.41 -9.93 -5.82
C GLU A 51 8.01 -10.61 -7.04
N ALA A 52 9.35 -10.71 -7.12
CA ALA A 52 10.05 -11.38 -8.20
C ALA A 52 9.68 -12.88 -8.27
N ALA A 53 9.63 -13.55 -7.12
CA ALA A 53 9.23 -14.95 -7.02
C ALA A 53 7.77 -15.19 -7.46
N LEU A 54 6.89 -14.20 -7.28
CA LEU A 54 5.48 -14.25 -7.66
C LEU A 54 5.19 -13.73 -9.08
N GLY A 55 6.23 -13.51 -9.88
CA GLY A 55 6.10 -13.24 -11.31
C GLY A 55 6.29 -11.78 -11.72
N ARG A 56 6.85 -10.92 -10.87
CA ARG A 56 7.31 -9.59 -11.29
C ARG A 56 8.49 -9.73 -12.26
N VAL A 57 8.22 -9.62 -13.55
CA VAL A 57 9.25 -9.54 -14.59
C VAL A 57 9.66 -8.06 -14.74
N ARG A 58 10.84 -7.67 -14.23
CA ARG A 58 11.45 -6.38 -14.56
C ARG A 58 11.83 -6.39 -16.04
N THR A 59 10.91 -6.02 -16.92
CA THR A 59 11.25 -5.66 -18.29
C THR A 59 12.00 -4.32 -18.19
N GLY A 60 13.22 -4.22 -18.72
CA GLY A 60 14.07 -3.03 -18.61
C GLY A 60 13.55 -1.79 -19.36
N ALA A 61 12.23 -1.62 -19.46
CA ALA A 61 11.58 -0.44 -20.01
C ALA A 61 11.79 0.76 -19.07
N PRO A 62 11.84 2.00 -19.60
CA PRO A 62 11.92 3.21 -18.78
C PRO A 62 10.80 3.21 -17.72
N GLN A 63 11.13 3.57 -16.49
CA GLN A 63 10.21 3.59 -15.33
C GLN A 63 8.88 4.32 -15.60
N GLU A 64 8.85 5.24 -16.57
CA GLU A 64 7.64 5.98 -16.96
C GLU A 64 6.65 5.15 -17.80
N ALA A 65 7.10 4.15 -18.56
CA ALA A 65 6.24 3.36 -19.44
C ALA A 65 5.61 2.13 -18.75
N GLY A 66 6.18 1.67 -17.63
CA GLY A 66 5.77 0.45 -16.91
C GLY A 66 5.25 0.67 -15.49
N ARG A 67 5.08 1.92 -15.05
CA ARG A 67 4.77 2.25 -13.64
C ARG A 67 3.48 1.61 -13.13
N TYR A 68 2.52 1.31 -14.02
CA TYR A 68 1.21 0.74 -13.68
C TYR A 68 0.84 -0.49 -14.53
N GLU A 69 1.83 -1.25 -15.03
CA GLU A 69 1.51 -2.55 -15.64
C GLU A 69 0.86 -3.48 -14.60
N PRO A 70 -0.14 -4.31 -14.98
CA PRO A 70 -0.75 -5.25 -14.07
C PRO A 70 0.31 -6.15 -13.42
N ARG A 71 0.49 -6.01 -12.11
CA ARG A 71 1.41 -6.83 -11.31
C ARG A 71 0.60 -7.88 -10.57
N ALA A 72 1.15 -9.08 -10.44
CA ALA A 72 0.54 -10.12 -9.61
C ALA A 72 0.55 -9.73 -8.12
N LEU A 73 1.58 -9.01 -7.68
CA LEU A 73 1.71 -8.46 -6.33
C LEU A 73 2.59 -7.20 -6.37
N ASP A 74 2.28 -6.24 -5.50
CA ASP A 74 3.09 -5.05 -5.20
C ASP A 74 3.14 -4.89 -3.68
N ILE A 75 4.33 -4.71 -3.11
CA ILE A 75 4.56 -4.58 -1.66
C ILE A 75 5.30 -3.27 -1.38
N ASP A 76 4.54 -2.28 -0.89
CA ASP A 76 5.07 -0.99 -0.46
C ASP A 76 5.34 -0.96 1.05
N ILE A 77 6.49 -0.44 1.45
CA ILE A 77 6.79 -0.15 2.87
C ILE A 77 6.17 1.20 3.23
N LEU A 78 5.05 1.20 3.96
CA LEU A 78 4.34 2.41 4.34
C LEU A 78 5.05 3.19 5.45
N LEU A 79 5.40 2.49 6.53
CA LEU A 79 5.98 3.02 7.76
C LEU A 79 7.03 2.02 8.28
N TYR A 80 8.01 2.52 9.03
CA TYR A 80 9.02 1.70 9.71
C TYR A 80 9.30 2.27 11.09
N GLY A 81 8.53 1.83 12.09
CA GLY A 81 8.52 2.46 13.41
C GLY A 81 8.27 3.96 13.29
N GLU A 82 9.12 4.76 13.95
CA GLU A 82 9.11 6.23 13.88
C GLU A 82 10.16 6.78 12.89
N GLU A 83 10.80 5.92 12.09
CA GLU A 83 11.87 6.35 11.19
C GLU A 83 11.36 7.19 10.02
N VAL A 84 12.14 8.22 9.67
CA VAL A 84 11.95 9.02 8.45
C VAL A 84 13.19 8.84 7.58
N ILE A 85 13.00 8.23 6.42
CA ILE A 85 14.06 7.82 5.50
C ILE A 85 13.82 8.47 4.14
N SER A 86 14.87 9.07 3.61
CA SER A 86 14.94 9.54 2.23
C SER A 86 16.26 9.06 1.63
N ALA A 87 16.27 7.83 1.12
CA ALA A 87 17.45 7.24 0.49
C ALA A 87 17.48 7.51 -1.03
N SER A 88 18.66 7.37 -1.63
CA SER A 88 18.86 7.55 -3.08
C SER A 88 18.22 6.46 -3.96
N ASP A 89 17.81 5.34 -3.36
CA ASP A 89 17.43 4.11 -4.06
C ASP A 89 15.90 3.93 -4.11
N ASP A 90 15.16 5.05 -4.23
CA ASP A 90 13.70 5.13 -4.22
C ASP A 90 13.01 4.66 -2.91
N LEU A 91 13.76 4.40 -1.84
CA LEU A 91 13.20 4.10 -0.51
C LEU A 91 12.88 5.38 0.25
N HIS A 92 11.58 5.70 0.31
CA HIS A 92 11.04 6.76 1.13
C HIS A 92 10.13 6.19 2.21
N ILE A 93 10.43 6.52 3.46
CA ILE A 93 9.61 6.17 4.62
C ILE A 93 9.35 7.45 5.42
N PRO A 94 8.09 7.79 5.76
CA PRO A 94 6.86 7.16 5.30
C PRO A 94 6.71 7.16 3.78
N HIS A 95 5.97 6.20 3.23
CA HIS A 95 5.72 6.16 1.79
C HIS A 95 5.03 7.46 1.34
N LEU A 96 5.64 8.15 0.37
CA LEU A 96 5.30 9.54 0.01
C LEU A 96 3.80 9.77 -0.23
N LEU A 97 3.13 8.84 -0.91
CA LEU A 97 1.73 8.97 -1.30
C LEU A 97 0.76 8.19 -0.42
N MET A 98 1.21 7.63 0.73
CA MET A 98 0.34 6.79 1.55
C MET A 98 -0.89 7.53 2.07
N HIS A 99 -0.74 8.83 2.34
CA HIS A 99 -1.78 9.69 2.89
C HIS A 99 -2.77 10.23 1.84
N GLU A 100 -2.49 10.00 0.55
CA GLU A 100 -3.34 10.43 -0.57
C GLU A 100 -4.21 9.29 -1.14
N ARG A 101 -4.14 8.10 -0.54
CA ARG A 101 -4.69 6.86 -1.12
C ARG A 101 -5.67 6.18 -0.18
N GLY A 102 -6.94 6.14 -0.56
CA GLY A 102 -7.99 5.49 0.23
C GLY A 102 -7.78 3.98 0.38
N PHE A 103 -7.21 3.34 -0.63
CA PHE A 103 -6.87 1.91 -0.60
C PHE A 103 -5.70 1.57 0.33
N VAL A 104 -4.98 2.59 0.83
CA VAL A 104 -3.95 2.46 1.86
C VAL A 104 -4.53 2.83 3.22
N LEU A 105 -5.15 4.01 3.34
CA LEU A 105 -5.62 4.53 4.62
C LEU A 105 -6.78 3.74 5.22
N ARG A 106 -7.71 3.21 4.42
CA ARG A 106 -8.84 2.42 4.94
C ARG A 106 -8.37 1.09 5.59
N PRO A 107 -7.58 0.23 4.92
CA PRO A 107 -7.06 -0.96 5.58
C PRO A 107 -6.09 -0.64 6.74
N LEU A 108 -5.32 0.44 6.66
CA LEU A 108 -4.48 0.87 7.77
C LEU A 108 -5.31 1.32 8.99
N ALA A 109 -6.42 2.03 8.77
CA ALA A 109 -7.33 2.48 9.82
C ALA A 109 -8.05 1.31 10.52
N ASP A 110 -8.31 0.21 9.81
CA ASP A 110 -8.85 -1.01 10.42
C ASP A 110 -7.87 -1.64 11.43
N LEU A 111 -6.56 -1.52 11.18
CA LEU A 111 -5.51 -2.09 12.03
C LEU A 111 -5.06 -1.15 13.14
N ALA A 112 -4.73 0.10 12.77
CA ALA A 112 -4.03 1.02 13.64
C ALA A 112 -4.54 2.46 13.41
N PRO A 113 -5.81 2.75 13.78
CA PRO A 113 -6.42 4.05 13.49
C PRO A 113 -5.74 5.22 14.23
N ASP A 114 -5.17 4.94 15.40
CA ASP A 114 -4.56 5.95 16.25
C ASP A 114 -3.02 6.03 16.06
N LEU A 115 -2.47 5.31 15.06
CA LEU A 115 -1.07 5.42 14.67
C LEU A 115 -0.81 6.80 14.07
N GLU A 116 0.22 7.49 14.56
CA GLU A 116 0.59 8.82 14.10
C GLU A 116 1.60 8.75 12.93
N HIS A 117 1.35 9.53 11.89
CA HIS A 117 2.29 9.66 10.77
C HIS A 117 3.49 10.53 11.18
N PRO A 118 4.74 10.04 11.14
CA PRO A 118 5.89 10.67 11.80
C PRO A 118 6.33 12.01 11.18
N VAL A 119 5.78 12.38 10.02
CA VAL A 119 6.06 13.66 9.33
C VAL A 119 4.86 14.61 9.35
N LEU A 120 3.63 14.06 9.31
CA LEU A 120 2.42 14.86 9.20
C LEU A 120 1.81 15.16 10.57
N TYR A 121 2.19 14.37 11.59
CA TYR A 121 1.69 14.46 12.96
C TYR A 121 0.16 14.40 13.03
N GLN A 122 -0.40 13.58 12.16
CA GLN A 122 -1.82 13.25 12.10
C GLN A 122 -1.95 11.75 12.28
N THR A 123 -2.96 11.33 13.02
CA THR A 123 -3.36 9.93 13.13
C THR A 123 -3.85 9.41 11.78
N VAL A 124 -3.77 8.10 11.56
CA VAL A 124 -4.35 7.44 10.37
C VAL A 124 -5.84 7.78 10.25
N ARG A 125 -6.56 7.86 11.37
CA ARG A 125 -7.97 8.30 11.41
C ARG A 125 -8.15 9.71 10.86
N GLU A 126 -7.36 10.68 11.32
CA GLU A 126 -7.44 12.07 10.85
C GLU A 126 -7.06 12.19 9.37
N LEU A 127 -6.03 11.45 8.94
CA LEU A 127 -5.65 11.39 7.52
C LEU A 127 -6.79 10.83 6.67
N LEU A 128 -7.46 9.78 7.13
CA LEU A 128 -8.60 9.17 6.41
C LEU A 128 -9.82 10.10 6.38
N GLU A 129 -10.10 10.83 7.46
CA GLU A 129 -11.20 11.79 7.54
C GLU A 129 -10.97 13.01 6.63
N GLY A 130 -9.71 13.42 6.44
CA GLY A 130 -9.31 14.52 5.56
C GLY A 130 -9.00 14.12 4.11
N LEU A 131 -9.17 12.85 3.76
CA LEU A 131 -8.78 12.33 2.45
C LEU A 131 -9.74 12.81 1.34
N GLU A 132 -9.18 13.48 0.33
CA GLU A 132 -9.86 13.82 -0.92
C GLU A 132 -9.56 12.75 -1.99
N ASP A 133 -10.22 11.59 -1.89
CA ASP A 133 -10.09 10.47 -2.82
C ASP A 133 -11.45 9.85 -3.14
N ASP A 134 -11.94 10.09 -4.37
CA ASP A 134 -13.25 9.61 -4.84
C ASP A 134 -13.21 8.16 -5.37
N HIS A 135 -12.04 7.51 -5.39
CA HIS A 135 -11.95 6.12 -5.81
C HIS A 135 -12.76 5.21 -4.89
N GLN A 136 -13.48 4.26 -5.50
CA GLN A 136 -14.23 3.30 -4.71
C GLN A 136 -13.27 2.31 -4.02
N VAL A 137 -13.43 2.19 -2.71
CA VAL A 137 -12.71 1.23 -1.87
C VAL A 137 -13.73 0.54 -0.98
N VAL A 138 -13.92 -0.76 -1.17
CA VAL A 138 -14.95 -1.54 -0.49
C VAL A 138 -14.33 -2.80 0.13
N PRO A 139 -14.80 -3.26 1.29
CA PRO A 139 -14.37 -4.56 1.81
C PRO A 139 -14.65 -5.66 0.78
N ALA A 140 -13.66 -6.53 0.56
CA ALA A 140 -13.83 -7.70 -0.28
C ALA A 140 -14.81 -8.69 0.37
N ASP A 141 -15.53 -9.46 -0.45
CA ASP A 141 -16.44 -10.54 0.02
C ASP A 141 -15.63 -11.80 0.42
N LEU A 142 -14.71 -11.62 1.35
CA LEU A 142 -13.93 -12.67 1.96
C LEU A 142 -14.03 -12.55 3.48
N SER A 143 -13.98 -13.69 4.17
CA SER A 143 -14.09 -13.71 5.63
C SER A 143 -12.98 -12.87 6.28
N SER A 144 -13.23 -12.37 7.49
CA SER A 144 -12.20 -11.67 8.27
C SER A 144 -10.97 -12.54 8.62
N ALA A 145 -11.01 -13.85 8.36
CA ALA A 145 -9.92 -14.81 8.52
C ALA A 145 -9.37 -15.28 7.16
N TRP A 146 -9.19 -14.33 6.22
CA TRP A 146 -8.69 -14.64 4.88
C TRP A 146 -7.19 -14.93 4.83
N TRP A 147 -6.46 -14.67 5.91
CA TRP A 147 -5.01 -14.80 6.05
C TRP A 147 -4.61 -15.81 7.12
#